data_AF-A0A8T5PUM3-F1
#
_entry.id   AF-A0A8T5PUM3-F1
#
_cell.length_a   1.000
_cell.length_b   1.000
_cell.length_c   1.000
_cell.angle_alpha   90.00
_cell.angle_beta   90.00
_cell.angle_gamma   90.00
#
_symmetry.space_group_name_H-M   'P 1'
#
loop_
_entity.id
_entity.type
_entity.pdbx_description
1 polymer ?
#
loop_
_entity_poly.entity_id
_entity_poly.type
_entity_poly.pdbx_seq_one_letter_code
_entity_poly.pdbx_strand_id
1 'polypeptide(L)'
;MTCLKYSPTPVQREELKRVFWEVWQGLPDFPFKESESKGGCMGLKYEKGGTYIWVNPSGYSAYQENPNSVFMVMMQSRSEKGFRARDVSEAKGSLEDAILHAQDLNRSIILEQRDAAKKALKKKKRTEVNNSE
;
A
#
# COMPACT_ATOMS: atom_id res chain seq x y z
N MET A 1 -4.88 18.49 -8.60
CA MET A 1 -5.86 17.38 -8.59
C MET A 1 -5.09 16.08 -8.63
N THR A 2 -5.35 15.15 -7.72
CA THR A 2 -4.82 13.78 -7.83
C THR A 2 -5.53 13.07 -8.95
N CYS A 3 -4.78 12.28 -9.71
CA CYS A 3 -5.36 11.28 -10.59
C CYS A 3 -4.91 9.91 -10.09
N LEU A 4 -5.84 9.09 -9.59
CA LEU A 4 -5.60 7.67 -9.33
C LEU A 4 -5.30 7.02 -10.69
N LYS A 5 -4.07 6.51 -10.88
CA LYS A 5 -3.63 5.92 -12.14
C LYS A 5 -3.73 4.41 -12.14
N TYR A 6 -3.52 3.80 -10.98
CA TYR A 6 -3.71 2.37 -10.81
C TYR A 6 -4.22 2.05 -9.41
N SER A 7 -5.16 1.11 -9.36
CA SER A 7 -5.56 0.43 -8.15
C SER A 7 -5.97 -1.01 -8.50
N PRO A 8 -5.75 -1.99 -7.61
CA PRO A 8 -6.22 -3.35 -7.83
C PRO A 8 -7.74 -3.39 -8.03
N THR A 9 -8.19 -4.32 -8.86
CA THR A 9 -9.63 -4.57 -9.07
C THR A 9 -10.29 -5.01 -7.76
N PRO A 10 -11.62 -4.84 -7.59
CA PRO A 10 -12.31 -5.33 -6.39
C PRO A 10 -11.98 -6.79 -6.06
N VAL A 11 -11.94 -7.66 -7.06
CA VAL A 11 -11.58 -9.08 -6.91
C VAL A 11 -10.15 -9.24 -6.37
N GLN A 12 -9.18 -8.49 -6.92
CA GLN A 12 -7.80 -8.52 -6.41
C GLN A 12 -7.71 -7.97 -4.98
N ARG A 13 -8.51 -6.95 -4.62
CA ARG A 13 -8.51 -6.40 -3.25
C ARG A 13 -9.02 -7.40 -2.22
N GLU A 14 -10.02 -8.21 -2.57
CA GLU A 14 -10.50 -9.31 -1.72
C GLU A 14 -9.41 -10.36 -1.45
N GLU A 15 -8.52 -10.59 -2.42
CA GLU A 15 -7.34 -11.44 -2.22
C GLU A 15 -6.24 -10.73 -1.42
N LEU A 16 -6.07 -9.41 -1.62
CA LEU A 16 -4.99 -8.63 -1.02
C LEU A 16 -5.21 -8.25 0.45
N LYS A 17 -6.40 -8.49 1.02
CA LYS A 17 -6.84 -8.50 2.44
C LYS A 17 -6.24 -7.49 3.44
N ARG A 18 -4.92 -7.43 3.56
CA ARG A 18 -4.17 -6.61 4.52
C ARG A 18 -3.44 -5.44 3.91
N VAL A 19 -2.89 -5.61 2.71
CA VAL A 19 -2.01 -4.60 2.10
C VAL A 19 -2.03 -4.72 0.58
N PHE A 20 -2.04 -3.59 -0.10
CA PHE A 20 -1.83 -3.52 -1.53
C PHE A 20 -1.19 -2.19 -1.92
N TRP A 21 -0.75 -2.09 -3.16
CA TRP A 21 -0.15 -0.91 -3.74
C TRP A 21 -1.07 -0.26 -4.77
N GLU A 22 -1.15 1.06 -4.73
CA GLU A 22 -1.75 1.92 -5.74
C GLU A 22 -0.70 2.85 -6.35
N VAL A 23 -1.05 3.46 -7.50
CA VAL A 23 -0.25 4.52 -8.12
C VAL A 23 -1.09 5.76 -8.26
N TRP A 24 -0.60 6.86 -7.69
CA TRP A 24 -1.23 8.17 -7.77
C TRP A 24 -0.35 9.10 -8.59
N GLN A 25 -0.96 10.01 -9.35
CA GLN A 25 -0.26 11.16 -9.93
C GLN A 25 -0.74 12.42 -9.20
N GLY A 26 0.17 13.08 -8.51
CA GLY A 26 -0.12 14.12 -7.54
C GLY A 26 -0.66 13.58 -6.22
N LEU A 27 -0.81 14.48 -5.24
CA LEU A 27 -1.45 14.20 -3.95
C LEU A 27 -2.91 14.65 -3.93
N PRO A 28 -3.77 14.05 -3.09
CA PRO A 28 -5.12 14.54 -2.76
C PRO A 28 -5.12 16.01 -2.38
N ASP A 29 -6.19 16.71 -2.75
CA ASP A 29 -6.42 18.07 -2.28
C ASP A 29 -6.92 18.01 -0.83
N PHE A 30 -6.03 17.58 0.05
CA PHE A 30 -6.21 17.55 1.49
C PHE A 30 -5.30 18.59 2.13
N PRO A 31 -5.70 19.15 3.28
CA PRO A 31 -4.86 20.07 4.03
C PRO A 31 -3.74 19.29 4.74
N PHE A 32 -2.77 18.82 3.97
CA PHE A 32 -1.55 18.20 4.46
C PHE A 32 -0.79 19.19 5.34
N LYS A 33 -0.19 18.66 6.41
CA LYS A 33 0.70 19.41 7.30
C LYS A 33 2.08 18.79 7.23
N GLU A 34 3.11 19.61 7.24
CA GLU A 34 4.47 19.15 7.47
C GLU A 34 4.55 18.48 8.84
N SER A 35 5.27 17.37 8.90
CA SER A 35 5.51 16.62 10.13
C SER A 35 6.81 15.86 9.98
N GLU A 36 7.56 15.76 11.07
CA GLU A 36 8.77 14.95 11.09
C GLU A 36 8.45 13.48 11.33
N SER A 37 9.18 12.62 10.63
CA SER A 37 9.24 11.19 10.95
C SER A 37 9.98 10.96 12.28
N LYS A 38 9.88 9.74 12.83
CA LYS A 38 10.66 9.36 14.04
C LYS A 38 12.18 9.48 13.85
N GLY A 39 12.66 9.47 12.60
CA GLY A 39 14.07 9.64 12.27
C GLY A 39 14.50 11.08 11.99
N GLY A 40 13.62 12.08 12.21
CA GLY A 40 13.92 13.50 12.00
C GLY A 40 13.81 13.97 10.55
N CYS A 41 13.47 13.09 9.60
CA CYS A 41 13.24 13.51 8.22
C CYS A 41 11.83 14.10 8.05
N MET A 42 11.72 15.22 7.36
CA MET A 42 10.46 15.91 7.08
C MET A 42 9.60 15.14 6.08
N GLY A 43 8.29 15.13 6.28
CA GLY A 43 7.30 14.57 5.37
C GLY A 43 5.97 15.32 5.46
N LEU A 44 4.94 14.82 4.77
CA LEU A 44 3.58 15.36 4.88
C LEU A 44 2.66 14.37 5.58
N LYS A 45 1.79 14.91 6.42
CA LYS A 45 0.76 14.15 7.11
C LYS A 45 -0.61 14.78 6.90
N TYR A 46 -1.58 13.95 6.59
CA TYR A 46 -2.99 14.30 6.71
C TYR A 46 -3.67 13.36 7.70
N GLU A 47 -4.36 13.92 8.69
CA GLU A 47 -5.14 13.15 9.66
C GLU A 47 -6.44 13.89 9.99
N LYS A 48 -7.57 13.36 9.53
CA LYS A 48 -8.91 13.89 9.84
C LYS A 48 -9.97 12.81 9.58
N GLY A 49 -10.99 12.72 10.43
CA GLY A 49 -12.13 11.82 10.21
C GLY A 49 -11.78 10.33 10.12
N GLY A 50 -10.70 9.89 10.76
CA GLY A 50 -10.20 8.51 10.67
C GLY A 50 -9.36 8.21 9.43
N THR A 51 -9.26 9.15 8.48
CA THR A 51 -8.28 9.09 7.40
C THR A 51 -6.92 9.50 7.94
N TYR A 52 -5.91 8.68 7.63
CA TYR A 52 -4.50 8.97 7.88
C TYR A 52 -3.75 8.73 6.57
N ILE A 53 -2.98 9.72 6.13
CA ILE A 53 -2.05 9.62 5.01
C ILE A 53 -0.71 10.16 5.47
N TRP A 54 0.34 9.39 5.22
CA TRP A 54 1.72 9.80 5.45
C TRP A 54 2.47 9.76 4.13
N VAL A 55 2.99 10.92 3.73
CA VAL A 55 3.92 11.08 2.61
C VAL A 55 5.31 11.16 3.21
N ASN A 56 6.12 10.17 2.89
CA ASN A 56 7.45 10.06 3.44
C ASN A 56 8.39 11.13 2.84
N PRO A 57 9.64 11.23 3.32
CA PRO A 57 10.55 12.28 2.87
C PRO A 57 10.80 12.30 1.37
N SER A 58 10.91 11.14 0.70
CA SER A 58 11.08 11.13 -0.76
C SER A 58 9.83 11.60 -1.48
N GLY A 59 8.64 11.18 -1.04
CA GLY A 59 7.37 11.69 -1.58
C GLY A 59 7.18 13.19 -1.33
N TYR A 60 7.65 13.70 -0.18
CA TYR A 60 7.59 15.13 0.14
C TYR A 60 8.49 15.94 -0.79
N SER A 61 9.76 15.57 -0.93
CA SER A 61 10.69 16.23 -1.86
C SER A 61 10.13 16.21 -3.30
N ALA A 62 9.67 15.05 -3.77
CA ALA A 62 9.11 14.92 -5.12
C ALA A 62 7.83 15.77 -5.32
N TYR A 63 7.01 15.94 -4.28
CA TYR A 63 5.82 16.80 -4.34
C TYR A 63 6.17 18.29 -4.34
N GLN A 64 7.20 18.69 -3.59
CA GLN A 64 7.71 20.07 -3.61
C GLN A 64 8.31 20.45 -4.95
N GLU A 65 9.07 19.54 -5.57
CA GLU A 65 9.65 19.74 -6.90
C GLU A 65 8.58 19.76 -8.00
N ASN A 66 7.64 18.83 -7.94
CA ASN A 66 6.53 18.75 -8.89
C ASN A 66 5.27 18.18 -8.22
N PRO A 67 4.23 19.02 -8.03
CA PRO A 67 2.96 18.56 -7.46
C PRO A 67 2.24 17.47 -8.27
N ASN A 68 2.65 17.23 -9.52
CA ASN A 68 2.15 16.17 -10.40
C ASN A 68 3.10 14.96 -10.52
N SER A 69 4.08 14.83 -9.62
CA SER A 69 4.92 13.64 -9.50
C SER A 69 4.09 12.35 -9.34
N VAL A 70 4.68 11.23 -9.70
CA VAL A 70 4.06 9.90 -9.56
C VAL A 70 4.44 9.32 -8.20
N PHE A 71 3.46 8.77 -7.50
CA PHE A 71 3.62 8.24 -6.16
C PHE A 71 3.20 6.78 -6.08
N MET A 72 4.03 5.97 -5.42
CA MET A 72 3.68 4.64 -4.95
C MET A 72 2.96 4.78 -3.62
N VAL A 73 1.78 4.18 -3.51
CA VAL A 73 0.95 4.29 -2.30
C VAL A 73 0.71 2.90 -1.71
N MET A 74 1.23 2.67 -0.51
CA MET A 74 0.93 1.45 0.25
C MET A 74 -0.39 1.64 0.99
N MET A 75 -1.42 0.94 0.54
CA MET A 75 -2.70 0.85 1.21
C MET A 75 -2.67 -0.29 2.22
N GLN A 76 -3.04 -0.02 3.47
CA GLN A 76 -3.10 -1.03 4.52
C GLN A 76 -4.46 -1.05 5.20
N SER A 77 -5.02 -2.24 5.39
CA SER A 77 -6.23 -2.45 6.18
C SER A 77 -5.93 -2.25 7.67
N ARG A 78 -6.77 -1.46 8.34
CA ARG A 78 -6.89 -1.47 9.80
C ARG A 78 -8.30 -1.91 10.16
N SER A 79 -8.46 -3.22 10.38
CA SER A 79 -9.71 -3.85 10.84
C SER A 79 -10.94 -3.39 10.05
N GLU A 80 -12.12 -3.30 10.70
CA GLU A 80 -13.43 -3.00 10.09
C GLU A 80 -13.51 -1.62 9.40
N LYS A 81 -12.50 -0.77 9.55
CA LYS A 81 -12.51 0.62 9.01
C LYS A 81 -11.97 0.73 7.58
N GLY A 82 -11.63 -0.39 6.95
CA GLY A 82 -11.15 -0.42 5.56
C GLY A 82 -9.66 -0.10 5.41
N PHE A 83 -9.27 0.20 4.18
CA PHE A 83 -7.88 0.50 3.81
C PHE A 83 -7.56 1.99 3.93
N ARG A 84 -6.32 2.30 4.33
CA ARG A 84 -5.79 3.66 4.38
C ARG A 84 -4.39 3.70 3.76
N ALA A 85 -4.03 4.84 3.17
CA ALA A 85 -2.68 5.08 2.70
C ALA A 85 -1.72 5.15 3.91
N ARG A 86 -0.92 4.10 4.08
CA ARG A 86 0.06 4.01 5.16
C ARG A 86 1.32 4.78 4.83
N ASP A 87 1.77 4.66 3.59
CA ASP A 87 3.01 5.25 3.11
C ASP A 87 2.81 5.69 1.66
N VAL A 88 3.21 6.92 1.37
CA VAL A 88 3.21 7.52 0.03
C VAL A 88 4.64 7.93 -0.24
N SER A 89 5.25 7.31 -1.25
CA SER A 89 6.62 7.60 -1.66
C SER A 89 6.65 8.02 -3.11
N GLU A 90 7.68 8.74 -3.51
CA GLU A 90 7.99 8.93 -4.93
C GLU A 90 8.08 7.56 -5.63
N ALA A 91 7.48 7.47 -6.82
CA ALA A 91 7.67 6.34 -7.72
C ALA A 91 8.93 6.56 -8.56
N LYS A 92 9.76 5.52 -8.69
CA LYS A 92 10.96 5.59 -9.54
C LYS A 92 10.58 5.27 -10.99
N GLY A 93 11.08 6.07 -11.92
CA GLY A 93 10.89 5.85 -13.36
C GLY A 93 9.64 6.53 -13.92
N SER A 94 9.13 6.00 -15.03
CA SER A 94 7.92 6.50 -15.68
C SER A 94 6.64 6.14 -14.91
N LEU A 95 5.51 6.72 -15.33
CA LEU A 95 4.21 6.33 -14.79
C LEU A 95 3.92 4.84 -15.09
N GLU A 96 4.27 4.39 -16.28
CA GLU A 96 4.10 3.01 -16.71
C GLU A 96 4.94 2.06 -15.86
N ASP A 97 6.20 2.41 -15.56
CA ASP A 97 7.07 1.62 -14.67
C ASP A 97 6.48 1.51 -13.25
N ALA A 98 5.94 2.62 -12.73
CA ALA A 98 5.29 2.63 -11.42
C ALA A 98 4.06 1.70 -11.39
N ILE A 99 3.24 1.72 -12.45
CA ILE A 99 2.06 0.86 -12.56
C ILE A 99 2.47 -0.62 -12.63
N LEU A 100 3.46 -0.96 -13.46
CA LEU A 100 3.96 -2.34 -13.56
C LEU A 100 4.53 -2.80 -12.21
N HIS A 101 5.32 -1.95 -11.55
CA HIS A 101 5.88 -2.27 -10.24
C HIS A 101 4.80 -2.49 -9.17
N ALA A 102 3.75 -1.66 -9.13
CA ALA A 102 2.63 -1.86 -8.21
C ALA A 102 1.89 -3.18 -8.51
N GLN A 103 1.68 -3.52 -9.79
CA GLN A 103 1.07 -4.79 -10.19
C GLN A 103 1.91 -6.00 -9.75
N ASP A 104 3.23 -5.94 -9.90
CA ASP A 104 4.14 -7.02 -9.53
C ASP A 104 4.19 -7.22 -8.01
N LEU A 105 4.24 -6.14 -7.23
CA LEU A 105 4.16 -6.20 -5.78
C LEU A 105 2.84 -6.84 -5.32
N ASN A 106 1.72 -6.40 -5.90
CA ASN A 106 0.41 -6.97 -5.57
C ASN A 106 0.31 -8.46 -5.95
N ARG A 107 0.83 -8.85 -7.12
CA ARG A 107 0.89 -10.26 -7.53
C ARG A 107 1.72 -11.10 -6.57
N SER A 108 2.86 -10.57 -6.13
CA SER A 108 3.75 -11.26 -5.19
C SER A 108 3.09 -11.50 -3.85
N ILE A 109 2.38 -10.49 -3.31
CA ILE A 109 1.59 -10.62 -2.07
C ILE A 109 0.55 -11.73 -2.20
N ILE A 110 -0.18 -11.80 -3.31
CA ILE A 110 -1.19 -12.85 -3.54
C ILE A 110 -0.55 -14.24 -3.55
N LEU A 111 0.57 -14.40 -4.25
CA LEU A 111 1.28 -15.69 -4.34
C LEU A 111 1.79 -16.15 -2.96
N GLU A 112 2.41 -15.26 -2.20
CA GLU A 112 2.90 -15.55 -0.85
C GLU A 112 1.77 -15.99 0.10
N GLN A 113 0.62 -15.29 0.04
CA GLN A 113 -0.54 -15.65 0.85
C GLN A 113 -1.11 -17.03 0.47
N ARG A 114 -1.20 -17.34 -0.82
CA ARG A 114 -1.66 -18.65 -1.31
C ARG A 114 -0.72 -19.77 -0.87
N ASP A 115 0.59 -19.56 -0.93
CA ASP A 115 1.58 -20.54 -0.50
C ASP A 115 1.57 -20.76 1.02
N ALA A 116 1.40 -19.68 1.80
CA ALA A 116 1.20 -19.78 3.24
C ALA A 116 -0.07 -20.58 3.57
N ALA A 117 -1.17 -20.35 2.87
CA ALA A 117 -2.42 -21.08 3.07
C ALA A 117 -2.28 -22.58 2.75
N LYS A 118 -1.60 -22.93 1.64
CA LYS A 118 -1.30 -24.33 1.29
C LYS A 118 -0.45 -25.02 2.36
N LYS A 119 0.59 -24.33 2.87
CA LYS A 119 1.44 -24.85 3.95
C LYS A 119 0.64 -25.07 5.24
N ALA A 120 -0.25 -24.14 5.61
CA ALA A 120 -1.11 -24.27 6.78
C ALA A 120 -2.08 -25.46 6.67
N LEU A 121 -2.70 -25.66 5.50
CA LEU A 121 -3.60 -26.78 5.25
C LEU A 121 -2.88 -28.14 5.35
N LYS A 122 -1.67 -28.25 4.80
CA LYS A 122 -0.85 -29.47 4.89
C LYS A 122 -0.47 -29.78 6.34
N LYS A 123 -0.16 -28.76 7.14
CA LYS A 123 0.14 -28.91 8.58
C LYS A 123 -1.09 -29.41 9.34
N LYS A 124 -2.27 -28.83 9.10
CA LYS A 124 -3.52 -29.23 9.76
C LYS A 124 -3.87 -30.70 9.51
N LYS A 125 -3.81 -31.15 8.25
CA LYS A 125 -4.07 -32.56 7.88
C LYS A 125 -3.14 -33.55 8.58
N ARG A 126 -1.86 -33.20 8.75
CA ARG A 126 -0.89 -34.07 9.48
C ARG A 126 -1.20 -34.17 10.96
N THR A 127 -1.64 -33.08 11.59
CA THR A 127 -2.01 -33.07 13.01
C THR A 127 -3.29 -33.86 13.28
N GLU A 128 -4.26 -33.84 12.35
CA GLU A 128 -5.50 -34.63 12.47
C GLU A 128 -5.25 -36.14 12.35
N VAL A 129 -4.35 -36.56 11.46
CA VAL A 129 -3.95 -37.98 11.33
C VAL A 129 -3.26 -38.48 12.61
N ASN A 130 -2.31 -37.70 13.16
CA ASN A 130 -1.55 -38.10 14.35
C ASN A 130 -2.36 -38.10 15.66
N ASN A 131 -3.52 -37.43 15.70
CA ASN A 131 -4.40 -37.41 16.88
C ASN A 131 -5.54 -38.44 16.79
N SER A 132 -5.60 -39.22 15.71
CA SER A 132 -6.62 -40.27 15.48
C SER A 132 -6.06 -41.69 15.65
N GLU A 133 -4.79 -41.80 16.05
CA GLU A 133 -4.07 -43.03 16.45
C GLU A 133 -3.87 -43.03 17.97
#